data_AF-A0A6M4AZQ1-F1
#
_entry.id   AF-A0A6M4AZQ1-F1
#
_cell.length_a   1.000
_cell.length_b   1.000
_cell.length_c   1.000
_cell.angle_alpha   90.00
_cell.angle_beta   90.00
_cell.angle_gamma   90.00
#
_symmetry.space_group_name_H-M   'P 1'
#
loop_
_entity.id
_entity.type
_entity.pdbx_description
1 polymer ?
#
loop_
_entity_poly.entity_id
_entity_poly.type
_entity_poly.pdbx_seq_one_letter_code
_entity_poly.pdbx_strand_id
1 'polypeptide(L)'
;MFINNYTTRRSFSMLIYSFSLLIYSFSMLGRSPAIGKIYFFYKAYFVRRSRKICAGSSTSSIKICAPSSSSSRKSFSLRGYSPRESRKLEKNVFFSSLRSPNEVSCPLENDKNKPIGPWFITGFTDAEGSFMVHLEKNQWRVRPRFQIKLDIRDLSLLNEIKAYFNHIGSINISNKECVYKVRSLNGVAIIISHFDKYNLMSQKRADFDLFKLIVNKLNNQEHLTSEGLQEIVNIGVSMNLSSSSLVRDNFPNTIPVARPLVKDIVIPDPEWIAGFVSGKGSFSIYASQSVDKPVSLSFRVFQYELGGAKDDELLKFLGYFFNCGNLNYHEDKKAVIFVIRKFEDINHKIIPFFDKYKIKGVKYKDFKDWSEAAKIIESKNHLTQEGHNEIRRIRKNMNSYRL
;
A
#
# COMPACT_ATOMS: atom_id res chain seq x y z
N MET A 1 -40.77 -29.10 -8.71
CA MET A 1 -40.53 -29.88 -7.49
C MET A 1 -39.85 -28.94 -6.49
N PHE A 2 -40.62 -28.38 -5.56
CA PHE A 2 -40.13 -27.56 -4.44
C PHE A 2 -39.50 -28.48 -3.38
N ILE A 3 -38.40 -28.03 -2.74
CA ILE A 3 -37.74 -28.43 -1.48
C ILE A 3 -36.25 -28.03 -1.68
N ASN A 4 -35.52 -27.30 -0.84
CA ASN A 4 -35.63 -27.00 0.59
C ASN A 4 -34.94 -25.66 0.91
N ASN A 5 -35.68 -24.66 1.43
CA ASN A 5 -35.16 -23.38 1.96
C ASN A 5 -35.33 -23.28 3.49
N TYR A 6 -35.65 -24.40 4.16
CA TYR A 6 -36.00 -24.42 5.58
C TYR A 6 -34.79 -24.65 6.51
N THR A 7 -33.70 -25.23 6.04
CA THR A 7 -32.49 -25.51 6.85
C THR A 7 -31.65 -24.26 7.15
N THR A 8 -31.61 -23.28 6.24
CA THR A 8 -30.83 -22.03 6.43
C THR A 8 -31.48 -21.05 7.41
N ARG A 9 -32.82 -21.04 7.53
CA ARG A 9 -33.53 -20.14 8.48
C ARG A 9 -33.39 -20.57 9.95
N ARG A 10 -33.42 -21.88 10.24
CA ARG A 10 -33.22 -22.37 11.61
C ARG A 10 -31.79 -22.15 12.10
N SER A 11 -30.79 -22.35 11.23
CA SER A 11 -29.38 -22.10 11.57
C SER A 11 -29.09 -20.62 11.83
N PHE A 12 -29.70 -19.70 11.08
CA PHE A 12 -29.57 -18.25 11.33
C PHE A 12 -30.26 -17.80 12.62
N SER A 13 -31.46 -18.33 12.91
CA SER A 13 -32.17 -18.05 14.16
C SER A 13 -31.39 -18.56 15.38
N MET A 14 -30.78 -19.75 15.30
CA MET A 14 -29.96 -20.33 16.35
C MET A 14 -28.67 -19.55 16.57
N LEU A 15 -28.04 -19.03 15.51
CA LEU A 15 -26.86 -18.15 15.61
C LEU A 15 -27.19 -16.83 16.30
N ILE A 16 -28.36 -16.25 16.00
CA ILE A 16 -28.81 -15.00 16.63
C ILE A 16 -29.11 -15.22 18.12
N TYR A 17 -29.75 -16.34 18.48
CA TYR A 17 -30.04 -16.66 19.89
C TYR A 17 -28.77 -16.95 20.70
N SER A 18 -27.80 -17.68 20.14
CA SER A 18 -26.52 -17.97 20.81
C SER A 18 -25.65 -16.72 20.97
N PHE A 19 -25.63 -15.81 19.99
CA PHE A 19 -25.00 -14.48 20.15
C PHE A 19 -25.71 -13.61 21.19
N SER A 20 -27.04 -13.70 21.27
CA SER A 20 -27.83 -12.94 22.25
C SER A 20 -27.58 -13.41 23.68
N LEU A 21 -27.46 -14.72 23.91
CA LEU A 21 -27.11 -15.29 25.22
C LEU A 21 -25.66 -14.95 25.62
N LEU A 22 -24.70 -15.04 24.69
CA LEU A 22 -23.30 -14.71 24.95
C LEU A 22 -23.15 -13.24 25.40
N ILE A 23 -23.88 -12.33 24.76
CA ILE A 23 -23.88 -10.90 25.09
C ILE A 23 -24.63 -10.63 26.41
N TYR A 24 -25.69 -11.39 26.71
CA TYR A 24 -26.39 -11.28 28.00
C TYR A 24 -25.46 -11.67 29.16
N SER A 25 -24.65 -12.73 29.01
CA SER A 25 -23.62 -13.08 30.00
C SER A 25 -22.53 -12.00 30.17
N PHE A 26 -22.18 -11.24 29.13
CA PHE A 26 -21.26 -10.10 29.25
C PHE A 26 -21.91 -8.88 29.93
N SER A 27 -23.23 -8.69 29.79
CA SER A 27 -23.96 -7.58 30.43
C SER A 27 -24.12 -7.72 31.95
N MET A 28 -24.08 -8.95 32.47
CA MET A 28 -24.13 -9.22 33.92
C MET A 28 -22.79 -8.98 34.63
N LEU A 29 -21.69 -8.78 33.90
CA LEU A 29 -20.33 -8.71 34.44
C LEU A 29 -19.66 -7.32 34.41
N GLY A 30 -20.37 -6.25 34.03
CA GLY A 30 -19.71 -4.94 33.98
C GLY A 30 -20.67 -3.75 33.95
N ARG A 31 -20.77 -3.05 35.09
CA ARG A 31 -21.41 -1.73 35.17
C ARG A 31 -20.59 -0.72 34.37
N SER A 32 -21.04 -0.39 33.15
CA SER A 32 -20.65 0.86 32.48
C SER A 32 -21.77 1.35 31.54
N PRO A 33 -22.31 2.57 31.72
CA PRO A 33 -23.43 3.10 30.94
C PRO A 33 -23.10 3.40 29.46
N ALA A 34 -21.84 3.24 29.02
CA ALA A 34 -21.42 3.40 27.63
C ALA A 34 -21.89 2.25 26.71
N ILE A 35 -22.05 1.04 27.25
CA ILE A 35 -22.38 -0.16 26.46
C ILE A 35 -23.88 -0.18 26.08
N GLY A 36 -24.75 0.42 26.91
CA GLY A 36 -26.19 0.52 26.64
C GLY A 36 -26.55 1.35 25.40
N LYS A 37 -25.73 2.36 25.05
CA LYS A 37 -25.93 3.19 23.85
C LYS A 37 -25.52 2.46 22.56
N ILE A 38 -24.52 1.58 22.63
CA ILE A 38 -24.09 0.73 21.51
C ILE A 38 -25.18 -0.31 21.20
N TYR A 39 -25.79 -0.91 22.23
CA TYR A 39 -26.87 -1.89 22.10
C TYR A 39 -28.09 -1.34 21.33
N PHE A 40 -28.53 -0.11 21.62
CA PHE A 40 -29.70 0.50 20.96
C PHE A 40 -29.46 0.74 19.45
N PHE A 41 -28.23 1.08 19.08
CA PHE A 41 -27.84 1.32 17.68
C PHE A 41 -27.77 0.03 16.85
N TYR A 42 -27.21 -1.04 17.40
CA TYR A 42 -27.11 -2.32 16.67
C TYR A 42 -28.45 -3.03 16.51
N LYS A 43 -29.35 -2.93 17.52
CA LYS A 43 -30.72 -3.45 17.43
C LYS A 43 -31.53 -2.75 16.33
N ALA A 44 -31.43 -1.43 16.22
CA ALA A 44 -32.09 -0.66 15.16
C ALA A 44 -31.52 -0.97 13.76
N TYR A 45 -30.22 -1.22 13.65
CA TYR A 45 -29.55 -1.56 12.39
C TYR A 45 -29.98 -2.92 11.83
N PHE A 46 -30.08 -3.95 12.67
CA PHE A 46 -30.48 -5.29 12.23
C PHE A 46 -31.97 -5.41 11.85
N VAL A 47 -32.86 -4.71 12.57
CA VAL A 47 -34.30 -4.66 12.25
C VAL A 47 -34.58 -3.96 10.91
N ARG A 48 -33.75 -2.97 10.54
CA ARG A 48 -33.90 -2.25 9.26
C ARG A 48 -33.36 -3.05 8.06
N ARG A 49 -32.34 -3.89 8.27
CA ARG A 49 -31.73 -4.71 7.21
C ARG A 49 -32.56 -5.95 6.86
N SER A 50 -33.27 -6.51 7.83
CA SER A 50 -34.20 -7.63 7.61
C SER A 50 -35.44 -7.23 6.80
N ARG A 51 -35.92 -5.97 6.90
CA ARG A 51 -37.01 -5.46 6.06
C ARG A 51 -36.63 -5.19 4.59
N LYS A 52 -35.34 -4.92 4.29
CA LYS A 52 -34.86 -4.68 2.91
C LYS A 52 -34.68 -5.94 2.08
N ILE A 53 -34.51 -7.11 2.71
CA ILE A 53 -34.33 -8.40 2.00
C ILE A 53 -35.67 -8.93 1.44
N CYS A 54 -36.80 -8.41 1.89
CA CYS A 54 -38.13 -8.86 1.44
C CYS A 54 -38.75 -8.04 0.29
N ALA A 55 -38.08 -7.01 -0.25
CA ALA A 55 -38.71 -6.02 -1.14
C ALA A 55 -38.07 -5.89 -2.55
N GLY A 56 -37.34 -6.89 -3.04
CA GLY A 56 -36.62 -6.80 -4.32
C GLY A 56 -36.84 -8.00 -5.25
N SER A 57 -38.06 -8.18 -5.75
CA SER A 57 -38.34 -9.08 -6.87
C SER A 57 -39.34 -8.45 -7.84
N SER A 58 -38.85 -7.83 -8.91
CA SER A 58 -39.63 -7.60 -10.13
C SER A 58 -38.71 -7.40 -11.32
N THR A 59 -39.01 -8.17 -12.35
CA THR A 59 -38.34 -8.39 -13.64
C THR A 59 -38.43 -7.19 -14.59
N SER A 60 -37.39 -6.98 -15.42
CA SER A 60 -37.55 -6.60 -16.84
C SER A 60 -36.22 -6.70 -17.60
N SER A 61 -36.23 -7.52 -18.63
CA SER A 61 -35.26 -7.74 -19.71
C SER A 61 -35.13 -6.52 -20.63
N ILE A 62 -33.94 -6.28 -21.23
CA ILE A 62 -33.76 -5.59 -22.54
C ILE A 62 -32.37 -5.91 -23.14
N LYS A 63 -32.39 -5.93 -24.48
CA LYS A 63 -31.48 -6.50 -25.50
C LYS A 63 -30.03 -6.01 -25.56
N ILE A 64 -29.19 -6.90 -26.07
CA ILE A 64 -27.81 -6.70 -26.53
C ILE A 64 -27.84 -6.13 -27.96
N CYS A 65 -27.19 -4.98 -28.18
CA CYS A 65 -26.72 -4.54 -29.51
C CYS A 65 -25.27 -4.04 -29.36
N ALA A 66 -24.38 -4.53 -30.24
CA ALA A 66 -22.99 -4.09 -30.34
C ALA A 66 -22.89 -2.73 -31.04
N PRO A 67 -21.80 -1.96 -30.78
CA PRO A 67 -21.27 -1.12 -31.83
C PRO A 67 -19.73 -1.19 -31.99
N SER A 68 -19.37 -1.01 -33.26
CA SER A 68 -18.05 -0.82 -33.84
C SER A 68 -17.35 0.48 -33.43
N SER A 69 -16.02 0.40 -33.41
CA SER A 69 -14.98 1.43 -33.60
C SER A 69 -15.35 2.93 -33.47
N SER A 70 -14.80 3.58 -32.44
CA SER A 70 -14.09 4.87 -32.58
C SER A 70 -13.38 5.24 -31.27
N SER A 71 -12.19 5.83 -31.43
CA SER A 71 -11.24 6.22 -30.40
C SER A 71 -11.74 7.40 -29.54
N SER A 72 -11.75 7.24 -28.22
CA SER A 72 -11.66 8.38 -27.28
C SER A 72 -11.13 7.92 -25.92
N ARG A 73 -10.09 8.63 -25.41
CA ARG A 73 -9.58 8.46 -24.05
C ARG A 73 -10.65 8.89 -23.05
N LYS A 74 -11.14 7.96 -22.22
CA LYS A 74 -12.08 8.27 -21.14
C LYS A 74 -11.30 8.75 -19.91
N SER A 75 -11.33 10.06 -19.65
CA SER A 75 -10.99 10.63 -18.35
C SER A 75 -12.26 10.64 -17.49
N PHE A 76 -12.19 10.13 -16.26
CA PHE A 76 -13.27 10.27 -15.30
C PHE A 76 -12.93 11.39 -14.33
N SER A 77 -13.69 12.49 -14.39
CA SER A 77 -13.69 13.50 -13.33
C SER A 77 -14.70 13.07 -12.26
N LEU A 78 -14.29 13.05 -11.00
CA LEU A 78 -15.23 12.91 -9.87
C LEU A 78 -15.94 14.26 -9.64
N ARG A 79 -16.79 14.69 -10.57
CA ARG A 79 -17.80 15.74 -10.35
C ARG A 79 -19.10 15.33 -10.98
N GLY A 80 -20.04 14.90 -10.14
CA GLY A 80 -21.39 14.56 -10.57
C GLY A 80 -22.17 13.73 -9.55
N TYR A 81 -22.19 14.12 -8.27
CA TYR A 81 -23.22 13.65 -7.32
C TYR A 81 -23.56 14.77 -6.34
N SER A 82 -24.73 15.37 -6.56
CA SER A 82 -25.37 16.32 -5.64
C SER A 82 -26.19 15.57 -4.57
N PRO A 83 -26.33 16.11 -3.34
CA PRO A 83 -26.38 15.32 -2.11
C PRO A 83 -27.64 15.52 -1.26
N ARG A 84 -27.97 14.51 -0.43
CA ARG A 84 -28.76 14.52 0.83
C ARG A 84 -29.20 13.06 1.00
N GLU A 85 -28.69 12.19 1.86
CA GLU A 85 -28.58 12.25 3.33
C GLU A 85 -27.52 11.26 3.87
N SER A 86 -26.71 10.64 3.01
CA SER A 86 -25.76 9.57 3.39
C SER A 86 -24.40 10.05 3.94
N ARG A 87 -24.13 11.36 3.95
CA ARG A 87 -22.80 11.92 4.28
C ARG A 87 -22.43 12.02 5.77
N LYS A 88 -23.31 11.67 6.70
CA LYS A 88 -23.06 11.89 8.14
C LYS A 88 -22.57 10.66 8.91
N LEU A 89 -22.79 9.43 8.42
CA LEU A 89 -22.45 8.22 9.21
C LEU A 89 -21.08 7.58 8.86
N GLU A 90 -20.60 7.65 7.62
CA GLU A 90 -19.32 6.99 7.26
C GLU A 90 -18.07 7.82 7.61
N LYS A 91 -18.20 9.16 7.71
CA LYS A 91 -17.08 10.03 8.10
C LYS A 91 -16.56 9.80 9.52
N ASN A 92 -17.43 9.36 10.44
CA ASN A 92 -17.07 9.25 11.86
C ASN A 92 -16.34 7.96 12.22
N VAL A 93 -16.36 6.93 11.36
CA VAL A 93 -15.69 5.65 11.64
C VAL A 93 -14.25 5.63 11.13
N PHE A 94 -13.93 6.41 10.08
CA PHE A 94 -12.59 6.43 9.49
C PHE A 94 -11.65 7.49 10.10
N PHE A 95 -12.20 8.54 10.72
CA PHE A 95 -11.42 9.70 11.20
C PHE A 95 -11.31 9.82 12.73
N SER A 96 -11.86 8.89 13.51
CA SER A 96 -11.78 9.01 14.98
C SER A 96 -10.37 8.82 15.57
N SER A 97 -9.37 8.39 14.77
CA SER A 97 -7.97 8.25 15.20
C SER A 97 -6.98 9.25 14.60
N LEU A 98 -7.38 10.04 13.58
CA LEU A 98 -6.50 11.01 12.94
C LEU A 98 -6.92 12.43 13.36
N ARG A 99 -6.29 12.94 14.42
CA ARG A 99 -6.38 14.37 14.76
C ARG A 99 -5.84 15.19 13.58
N SER A 100 -6.56 16.23 13.18
CA SER A 100 -6.02 17.24 12.27
C SER A 100 -4.73 17.82 12.88
N PRO A 101 -3.71 18.13 12.06
CA PRO A 101 -2.51 18.76 12.57
C PRO A 101 -2.82 20.23 12.89
N ASN A 102 -3.39 20.48 14.07
CA ASN A 102 -3.37 21.80 14.67
C ASN A 102 -2.01 22.00 15.35
N GLU A 103 -1.49 23.21 15.15
CA GLU A 103 -0.17 23.72 15.48
C GLU A 103 0.33 23.30 16.87
N VAL A 104 1.38 22.48 16.87
CA VAL A 104 2.39 22.48 17.93
C VAL A 104 3.71 22.67 17.21
N SER A 105 4.26 23.88 17.29
CA SER A 105 5.59 24.20 16.77
C SER A 105 6.63 23.50 17.62
N CYS A 106 7.16 22.37 17.13
CA CYS A 106 8.36 21.78 17.71
C CYS A 106 9.60 22.49 17.13
N PRO A 107 10.63 22.78 17.94
CA PRO A 107 11.87 23.38 17.45
C PRO A 107 12.50 22.52 16.35
N LEU A 108 13.08 23.18 15.36
CA LEU A 108 13.85 22.55 14.28
C LEU A 108 15.13 21.92 14.87
N GLU A 109 15.01 20.69 15.39
CA GLU A 109 16.17 19.89 15.75
C GLU A 109 16.94 19.44 14.50
N ASN A 110 18.26 19.40 14.63
CA ASN A 110 19.21 19.12 13.56
C ASN A 110 19.08 17.65 13.12
N ASP A 111 18.28 17.42 12.08
CA ASP A 111 17.74 16.14 11.62
C ASP A 111 18.76 15.13 11.00
N LYS A 112 20.06 15.35 11.18
CA LYS A 112 21.10 14.47 10.61
C LYS A 112 21.33 13.19 11.41
N ASN A 113 20.86 13.13 12.67
CA ASN A 113 21.12 12.02 13.58
C ASN A 113 19.87 11.24 14.03
N LYS A 114 18.68 11.56 13.51
CA LYS A 114 17.48 10.81 13.92
C LYS A 114 17.46 9.44 13.23
N PRO A 115 17.36 8.33 13.98
CA PRO A 115 17.26 7.01 13.38
C PRO A 115 15.99 6.91 12.52
N ILE A 116 16.09 6.13 11.43
CA ILE A 116 14.98 5.88 10.52
C ILE A 116 13.79 5.27 11.28
N GLY A 117 12.62 5.85 11.09
CA GLY A 117 11.41 5.44 11.81
C GLY A 117 10.88 4.08 11.33
N PRO A 118 10.21 3.31 12.22
CA PRO A 118 9.71 1.98 11.88
C PRO A 118 8.67 2.02 10.76
N TRP A 119 7.80 3.03 10.75
CA TRP A 119 6.78 3.17 9.72
C TRP A 119 7.37 3.60 8.38
N PHE A 120 8.44 4.40 8.37
CA PHE A 120 9.21 4.65 7.15
C PHE A 120 9.76 3.34 6.57
N ILE A 121 10.38 2.49 7.41
CA ILE A 121 10.91 1.17 6.97
C ILE A 121 9.79 0.32 6.38
N THR A 122 8.62 0.30 7.01
CA THR A 122 7.47 -0.45 6.51
C THR A 122 6.97 0.07 5.17
N GLY A 123 6.76 1.38 5.03
CA GLY A 123 6.33 1.98 3.77
C GLY A 123 7.35 1.79 2.63
N PHE A 124 8.65 1.95 2.94
CA PHE A 124 9.71 1.70 1.97
C PHE A 124 9.79 0.22 1.57
N THR A 125 9.50 -0.69 2.50
CA THR A 125 9.41 -2.12 2.20
C THR A 125 8.20 -2.44 1.34
N ASP A 126 7.03 -1.83 1.58
CA ASP A 126 5.87 -1.92 0.69
C ASP A 126 6.20 -1.44 -0.74
N ALA A 127 7.12 -0.50 -0.90
CA ALA A 127 7.62 -0.06 -2.20
C ALA A 127 8.66 -1.01 -2.82
N GLU A 128 9.79 -1.24 -2.16
CA GLU A 128 11.01 -1.82 -2.76
C GLU A 128 11.46 -3.16 -2.14
N GLY A 129 10.82 -3.57 -1.04
CA GLY A 129 11.13 -4.84 -0.37
C GLY A 129 10.58 -6.07 -1.07
N SER A 130 11.17 -7.23 -0.78
CA SER A 130 10.71 -8.53 -1.28
C SER A 130 10.97 -9.64 -0.25
N PHE A 131 9.95 -10.48 -0.04
CA PHE A 131 10.02 -11.71 0.75
C PHE A 131 10.04 -12.89 -0.21
N MET A 132 11.07 -13.72 -0.12
CA MET A 132 11.33 -14.77 -1.09
C MET A 132 11.68 -16.08 -0.41
N VAL A 133 11.28 -17.18 -1.02
CA VAL A 133 11.81 -18.51 -0.70
C VAL A 133 12.43 -19.08 -1.96
N HIS A 134 13.62 -19.68 -1.82
CA HIS A 134 14.28 -20.40 -2.89
C HIS A 134 14.43 -21.88 -2.51
N LEU A 135 14.33 -22.75 -3.51
CA LEU A 135 14.59 -24.17 -3.39
C LEU A 135 15.84 -24.52 -4.18
N GLU A 136 16.78 -25.21 -3.52
CA GLU A 136 18.01 -25.70 -4.14
C GLU A 136 17.94 -27.22 -4.20
N LYS A 137 18.09 -27.81 -5.40
CA LYS A 137 17.95 -29.26 -5.63
C LYS A 137 18.92 -30.11 -4.80
N ASN A 138 20.07 -29.56 -4.40
CA ASN A 138 21.03 -30.27 -3.58
C ASN A 138 20.48 -30.48 -2.15
N GLN A 139 19.98 -31.69 -1.88
CA GLN A 139 19.28 -32.06 -0.64
C GLN A 139 18.03 -31.22 -0.36
N TRP A 140 17.37 -30.68 -1.39
CA TRP A 140 16.17 -29.85 -1.28
C TRP A 140 16.24 -28.77 -0.19
N ARG A 141 17.29 -27.94 -0.24
CA ARG A 141 17.46 -26.87 0.75
C ARG A 141 16.47 -25.74 0.50
N VAL A 142 15.72 -25.40 1.54
CA VAL A 142 14.80 -24.27 1.56
C VAL A 142 15.53 -23.04 2.09
N ARG A 143 15.55 -21.96 1.32
CA ARG A 143 16.30 -20.73 1.62
C ARG A 143 15.37 -19.52 1.69
N PRO A 144 14.93 -19.10 2.89
CA PRO A 144 14.20 -17.85 3.06
C PRO A 144 15.14 -16.66 2.85
N ARG A 145 14.62 -15.59 2.25
CA ARG A 145 15.38 -14.36 1.97
C ARG A 145 14.46 -13.15 2.01
N PHE A 146 14.81 -12.19 2.86
CA PHE A 146 14.35 -10.81 2.72
C PHE A 146 15.34 -10.02 1.88
N GLN A 147 14.84 -9.11 1.05
CA GLN A 147 15.68 -8.28 0.18
C GLN A 147 15.12 -6.88 -0.05
N ILE A 148 16.03 -5.91 -0.17
CA ILE A 148 15.80 -4.64 -0.84
C ILE A 148 16.90 -4.45 -1.89
N LYS A 149 16.53 -4.16 -3.14
CA LYS A 149 17.46 -3.90 -4.25
C LYS A 149 17.22 -2.49 -4.75
N LEU A 150 18.27 -1.66 -4.81
CA LEU A 150 18.21 -0.27 -5.25
C LEU A 150 19.31 0.03 -6.28
N ASP A 151 19.20 1.17 -6.94
CA ASP A 151 20.29 1.79 -7.69
C ASP A 151 21.47 2.10 -6.74
N ILE A 152 22.70 2.05 -7.26
CA ILE A 152 23.90 2.25 -6.44
C ILE A 152 23.93 3.64 -5.76
N ARG A 153 23.28 4.65 -6.34
CA ARG A 153 23.21 6.00 -5.77
C ARG A 153 22.49 6.04 -4.41
N ASP A 154 21.66 5.04 -4.12
CA ASP A 154 20.94 4.89 -2.85
C ASP A 154 21.63 3.95 -1.84
N LEU A 155 22.92 3.61 -2.04
CA LEU A 155 23.67 2.76 -1.11
C LEU A 155 23.65 3.28 0.35
N SER A 156 23.71 4.61 0.54
CA SER A 156 23.62 5.22 1.87
C SER A 156 22.31 4.85 2.57
N LEU A 157 21.19 4.84 1.85
CA LEU A 157 19.89 4.47 2.41
C LEU A 157 19.84 2.98 2.79
N LEU A 158 20.47 2.09 2.00
CA LEU A 158 20.58 0.67 2.40
C LEU A 158 21.43 0.51 3.66
N ASN A 159 22.48 1.30 3.85
CA ASN A 159 23.27 1.28 5.08
C ASN A 159 22.44 1.73 6.30
N GLU A 160 21.62 2.78 6.16
CA GLU A 160 20.68 3.21 7.20
C GLU A 160 19.67 2.10 7.55
N ILE A 161 19.07 1.46 6.55
CA ILE A 161 18.12 0.35 6.75
C ILE A 161 18.80 -0.86 7.41
N LYS A 162 20.03 -1.19 7.00
CA LYS A 162 20.80 -2.27 7.62
C LYS A 162 21.11 -1.95 9.08
N ALA A 163 21.48 -0.69 9.40
CA ALA A 163 21.72 -0.25 10.77
C ALA A 163 20.45 -0.34 11.62
N TYR A 164 19.28 0.04 11.08
CA TYR A 164 17.98 -0.11 11.75
C TYR A 164 17.70 -1.56 12.18
N PHE A 165 18.03 -2.53 11.32
CA PHE A 165 17.90 -3.94 11.64
C PHE A 165 19.13 -4.51 12.41
N ASN A 166 19.78 -3.71 13.25
CA ASN A 166 20.93 -4.14 14.07
C ASN A 166 22.08 -4.76 13.26
N HIS A 167 22.34 -4.20 12.07
CA HIS A 167 23.39 -4.64 11.16
C HIS A 167 23.29 -6.08 10.64
N ILE A 168 22.13 -6.75 10.78
CA ILE A 168 21.93 -8.10 10.25
C ILE A 168 21.98 -8.14 8.72
N GLY A 169 22.38 -9.28 8.16
CA GLY A 169 22.45 -9.49 6.71
C GLY A 169 23.66 -8.82 6.05
N SER A 170 23.64 -8.74 4.72
CA SER A 170 24.75 -8.22 3.91
C SER A 170 24.24 -7.27 2.83
N ILE A 171 25.09 -6.33 2.42
CA ILE A 171 24.87 -5.51 1.23
C ILE A 171 25.88 -5.94 0.18
N ASN A 172 25.39 -6.37 -0.97
CA ASN A 172 26.21 -6.69 -2.13
C ASN A 172 26.14 -5.52 -3.11
N ILE A 173 27.30 -5.08 -3.59
CA ILE A 173 27.43 -3.95 -4.51
C ILE A 173 27.83 -4.47 -5.90
N SER A 174 27.26 -3.87 -6.93
CA SER A 174 27.63 -4.03 -8.33
C SER A 174 27.75 -2.66 -8.97
N ASN A 175 28.17 -2.59 -10.25
CA ASN A 175 28.40 -1.31 -10.93
C ASN A 175 27.18 -0.38 -10.97
N LYS A 176 25.95 -0.93 -10.99
CA LYS A 176 24.71 -0.14 -11.12
C LYS A 176 23.75 -0.30 -9.94
N GLU A 177 23.91 -1.35 -9.14
CA GLU A 177 22.92 -1.73 -8.14
C GLU A 177 23.58 -2.09 -6.82
N CYS A 178 22.85 -1.83 -5.73
CA CYS A 178 23.17 -2.32 -4.41
C CYS A 178 22.00 -3.17 -3.87
N VAL A 179 22.32 -4.26 -3.18
CA VAL A 179 21.30 -5.23 -2.74
C VAL A 179 21.52 -5.63 -1.29
N TYR A 180 20.61 -5.22 -0.42
CA TYR A 180 20.53 -5.66 0.96
C TYR A 180 19.80 -7.00 1.04
N LYS A 181 20.39 -7.99 1.72
CA LYS A 181 19.84 -9.35 1.85
C LYS A 181 19.98 -9.86 3.28
N VAL A 182 18.90 -10.44 3.81
CA VAL A 182 18.90 -11.19 5.08
C VAL A 182 18.48 -12.64 4.77
N ARG A 183 19.34 -13.61 5.12
CA ARG A 183 19.16 -15.04 4.77
C ARG A 183 19.24 -16.00 5.96
N SER A 184 19.90 -15.62 7.05
CA SER A 184 19.95 -16.46 8.25
C SER A 184 18.59 -16.49 8.92
N LEU A 185 18.19 -17.64 9.48
CA LEU A 185 16.91 -17.77 10.19
C LEU A 185 16.81 -16.77 11.37
N ASN A 186 17.89 -16.58 12.13
CA ASN A 186 17.95 -15.59 13.21
C ASN A 186 17.72 -14.15 12.70
N GLY A 187 18.33 -13.78 11.56
CA GLY A 187 18.12 -12.46 10.97
C GLY A 187 16.69 -12.31 10.43
N VAL A 188 16.17 -13.36 9.79
CA VAL A 188 14.79 -13.39 9.30
C VAL A 188 13.78 -13.27 10.44
N ALA A 189 14.05 -13.83 11.62
CA ALA A 189 13.19 -13.68 12.79
C ALA A 189 13.07 -12.21 13.24
N ILE A 190 14.16 -11.44 13.18
CA ILE A 190 14.14 -9.99 13.47
C ILE A 190 13.29 -9.24 12.43
N ILE A 191 13.44 -9.59 11.14
CA ILE A 191 12.61 -9.05 10.06
C ILE A 191 11.12 -9.34 10.30
N ILE A 192 10.78 -10.58 10.65
CA ILE A 192 9.40 -10.99 10.97
C ILE A 192 8.85 -10.19 12.15
N SER A 193 9.62 -10.07 13.24
CA SER A 193 9.20 -9.32 14.43
C SER A 193 8.87 -7.87 14.11
N HIS A 194 9.65 -7.20 13.24
CA HIS A 194 9.34 -5.86 12.77
C HIS A 194 8.00 -5.80 12.04
N PHE A 195 7.77 -6.67 11.05
CA PHE A 195 6.56 -6.62 10.21
C PHE A 195 5.30 -7.21 10.87
N ASP A 196 5.44 -7.94 11.98
CA ASP A 196 4.33 -8.31 12.86
C ASP A 196 3.89 -7.14 13.75
N LYS A 197 4.83 -6.25 14.13
CA LYS A 197 4.53 -5.04 14.90
C LYS A 197 4.08 -3.88 14.00
N TYR A 198 4.71 -3.73 12.83
CA TYR A 198 4.49 -2.65 11.87
C TYR A 198 4.06 -3.25 10.53
N ASN A 199 2.78 -3.58 10.45
CA ASN A 199 2.22 -4.34 9.34
C ASN A 199 2.41 -3.65 7.98
N LEU A 200 2.71 -4.45 6.95
CA LEU A 200 2.68 -4.04 5.55
C LEU A 200 1.23 -3.78 5.11
N MET A 201 1.06 -2.84 4.19
CA MET A 201 -0.25 -2.33 3.76
C MET A 201 -0.60 -2.71 2.31
N SER A 202 0.39 -3.05 1.48
CA SER A 202 0.16 -3.49 0.09
C SER A 202 -0.13 -5.00 0.02
N GLN A 203 -0.46 -5.50 -1.18
CA GLN A 203 -0.51 -6.94 -1.44
C GLN A 203 0.77 -7.70 -1.04
N LYS A 204 1.91 -7.02 -0.85
CA LYS A 204 3.15 -7.63 -0.31
C LYS A 204 2.96 -8.27 1.06
N ARG A 205 1.96 -7.82 1.83
CA ARG A 205 1.61 -8.44 3.12
C ARG A 205 1.24 -9.91 2.97
N ALA A 206 0.54 -10.29 1.90
CA ALA A 206 0.22 -11.69 1.65
C ALA A 206 1.48 -12.54 1.40
N ASP A 207 2.48 -12.00 0.69
CA ASP A 207 3.75 -12.70 0.50
C ASP A 207 4.53 -12.80 1.82
N PHE A 208 4.47 -11.78 2.67
CA PHE A 208 5.04 -11.80 4.01
C PHE A 208 4.36 -12.85 4.92
N ASP A 209 3.03 -12.95 4.89
CA ASP A 209 2.29 -13.91 5.72
C ASP A 209 2.63 -15.36 5.30
N LEU A 210 2.67 -15.64 3.99
CA LEU A 210 3.10 -16.94 3.46
C LEU A 210 4.59 -17.23 3.76
N PHE A 211 5.46 -16.21 3.64
CA PHE A 211 6.87 -16.31 4.01
C PHE A 211 7.05 -16.70 5.49
N LYS A 212 6.27 -16.09 6.39
CA LYS A 212 6.28 -16.40 7.82
C LYS A 212 5.85 -17.84 8.10
N LEU A 213 4.84 -18.35 7.40
CA LEU A 213 4.43 -19.75 7.52
C LEU A 213 5.57 -20.70 7.15
N ILE A 214 6.28 -20.44 6.03
CA ILE A 214 7.44 -21.25 5.64
C ILE A 214 8.53 -21.18 6.69
N VAL A 215 8.87 -19.98 7.19
CA VAL A 215 9.91 -19.83 8.23
C VAL A 215 9.57 -20.59 9.50
N ASN A 216 8.30 -20.62 9.93
CA ASN A 216 7.88 -21.42 11.07
C ASN A 216 8.11 -22.93 10.83
N LYS A 217 7.79 -23.44 9.64
CA LYS A 217 8.09 -24.84 9.28
C LYS A 217 9.59 -25.14 9.27
N LEU A 218 10.43 -24.15 8.89
CA LEU A 218 11.88 -24.29 8.97
C LEU A 218 12.37 -24.37 10.41
N ASN A 219 11.86 -23.51 11.29
CA ASN A 219 12.21 -23.52 12.71
C ASN A 219 11.80 -24.82 13.41
N ASN A 220 10.66 -25.40 13.01
CA ASN A 220 10.17 -26.69 13.50
C ASN A 220 10.84 -27.90 12.82
N GLN A 221 11.79 -27.67 11.91
CA GLN A 221 12.49 -28.72 11.14
C GLN A 221 11.58 -29.60 10.25
N GLU A 222 10.34 -29.18 9.98
CA GLU A 222 9.36 -29.95 9.20
C GLU A 222 9.84 -30.18 7.75
N HIS A 223 10.63 -29.25 7.21
CA HIS A 223 11.25 -29.30 5.88
C HIS A 223 12.21 -30.49 5.66
N LEU A 224 12.61 -31.20 6.72
CA LEU A 224 13.46 -32.40 6.61
C LEU A 224 12.66 -33.64 6.18
N THR A 225 11.32 -33.58 6.23
CA THR A 225 10.43 -34.63 5.77
C THR A 225 9.93 -34.34 4.36
N SER A 226 9.62 -35.38 3.59
CA SER A 226 9.02 -35.23 2.25
C SER A 226 7.66 -34.51 2.30
N GLU A 227 6.86 -34.80 3.32
CA GLU A 227 5.56 -34.15 3.56
C GLU A 227 5.72 -32.66 3.86
N GLY A 228 6.54 -32.31 4.85
CA GLY A 228 6.77 -30.90 5.21
C GLY A 228 7.44 -30.10 4.08
N LEU A 229 8.31 -30.73 3.28
CA LEU A 229 8.86 -30.12 2.08
C LEU A 229 7.76 -29.86 1.02
N GLN A 230 6.87 -30.83 0.76
CA GLN A 230 5.75 -30.66 -0.16
C GLN A 230 4.80 -29.54 0.29
N GLU A 231 4.54 -29.41 1.59
CA GLU A 231 3.75 -28.31 2.15
C GLU A 231 4.43 -26.94 1.93
N ILE A 232 5.75 -26.86 2.13
CA ILE A 232 6.52 -25.64 1.83
C ILE A 232 6.44 -25.28 0.35
N VAL A 233 6.49 -26.28 -0.54
CA VAL A 233 6.32 -26.08 -1.98
C VAL A 233 4.92 -25.56 -2.30
N ASN A 234 3.87 -26.15 -1.71
CA ASN A 234 2.48 -25.71 -1.87
C ASN A 234 2.28 -24.24 -1.45
N ILE A 235 2.90 -23.82 -0.34
CA ILE A 235 2.88 -22.41 0.11
C ILE A 235 3.70 -21.53 -0.85
N GLY A 236 4.89 -21.98 -1.20
CA GLY A 236 5.86 -21.26 -1.99
C GLY A 236 5.39 -20.90 -3.40
N VAL A 237 4.64 -21.81 -4.04
CA VAL A 237 4.05 -21.56 -5.38
C VAL A 237 3.06 -20.40 -5.36
N SER A 238 2.37 -20.16 -4.25
CA SER A 238 1.49 -18.99 -4.08
C SER A 238 2.24 -17.68 -3.81
N MET A 239 3.56 -17.74 -3.68
CA MET A 239 4.47 -16.60 -3.61
C MET A 239 5.23 -16.46 -4.94
N ASN A 240 6.55 -16.63 -4.90
CA ASN A 240 7.49 -16.40 -5.98
C ASN A 240 8.12 -17.69 -6.55
N LEU A 241 7.77 -18.87 -6.02
CA LEU A 241 8.31 -20.15 -6.51
C LEU A 241 7.55 -20.71 -7.73
N SER A 242 6.38 -20.16 -8.07
CA SER A 242 5.54 -20.60 -9.20
C SER A 242 6.23 -20.59 -10.57
N SER A 243 7.26 -19.77 -10.75
CA SER A 243 7.98 -19.61 -12.02
C SER A 243 9.12 -20.60 -12.22
N SER A 244 9.45 -21.42 -11.22
CA SER A 244 10.60 -22.31 -11.27
C SER A 244 10.30 -23.62 -12.00
N SER A 245 11.00 -23.91 -13.10
CA SER A 245 10.94 -25.22 -13.78
C SER A 245 11.28 -26.36 -12.81
N LEU A 246 12.23 -26.15 -11.90
CA LEU A 246 12.59 -27.10 -10.86
C LEU A 246 11.38 -27.56 -10.05
N VAL A 247 10.46 -26.65 -9.70
CA VAL A 247 9.28 -26.99 -8.91
C VAL A 247 8.30 -27.81 -9.75
N ARG A 248 8.03 -27.40 -10.99
CA ARG A 248 7.11 -28.11 -11.90
C ARG A 248 7.57 -29.54 -12.18
N ASP A 249 8.87 -29.73 -12.40
CA ASP A 249 9.41 -31.02 -12.82
C ASP A 249 9.54 -32.02 -11.66
N ASN A 250 9.65 -31.54 -10.42
CA ASN A 250 9.93 -32.40 -9.25
C ASN A 250 8.77 -32.46 -8.24
N PHE A 251 7.78 -31.57 -8.33
CA PHE A 251 6.60 -31.54 -7.47
C PHE A 251 5.31 -31.41 -8.30
N PRO A 252 4.99 -32.39 -9.18
CA PRO A 252 3.87 -32.28 -10.12
C PRO A 252 2.50 -32.25 -9.45
N ASN A 253 2.36 -32.76 -8.23
CA ASN A 253 1.11 -32.81 -7.47
C ASN A 253 0.91 -31.58 -6.56
N THR A 254 1.63 -30.49 -6.82
CA THR A 254 1.56 -29.27 -6.00
C THR A 254 0.18 -28.62 -6.09
N ILE A 255 -0.46 -28.41 -4.94
CA ILE A 255 -1.72 -27.67 -4.83
C ILE A 255 -1.42 -26.34 -4.14
N PRO A 256 -1.48 -25.20 -4.85
CA PRO A 256 -1.14 -23.91 -4.28
C PRO A 256 -2.06 -23.53 -3.11
N VAL A 257 -1.47 -23.04 -2.02
CA VAL A 257 -2.24 -22.50 -0.89
C VAL A 257 -2.97 -21.22 -1.30
N ALA A 258 -4.19 -21.00 -0.83
CA ALA A 258 -4.93 -19.77 -1.12
C ALA A 258 -4.13 -18.54 -0.64
N ARG A 259 -3.88 -17.60 -1.56
CA ARG A 259 -3.16 -16.35 -1.23
C ARG A 259 -4.06 -15.45 -0.37
N PRO A 260 -3.60 -14.98 0.80
CA PRO A 260 -4.36 -14.05 1.63
C PRO A 260 -4.70 -12.77 0.85
N LEU A 261 -5.92 -12.25 1.07
CA LEU A 261 -6.32 -10.95 0.55
C LEU A 261 -6.10 -9.88 1.62
N VAL A 262 -5.34 -8.86 1.28
CA VAL A 262 -5.17 -7.68 2.12
C VAL A 262 -6.35 -6.75 1.84
N LYS A 263 -7.17 -6.50 2.86
CA LYS A 263 -8.37 -5.63 2.79
C LYS A 263 -8.30 -4.58 3.90
N ASP A 264 -9.14 -3.55 3.78
CA ASP A 264 -9.37 -2.54 4.82
C ASP A 264 -8.06 -1.83 5.24
N ILE A 265 -7.29 -1.36 4.25
CA ILE A 265 -6.01 -0.69 4.46
C ILE A 265 -6.22 0.58 5.30
N VAL A 266 -5.57 0.63 6.46
CA VAL A 266 -5.49 1.83 7.31
C VAL A 266 -4.03 2.18 7.48
N ILE A 267 -3.60 3.30 6.90
CA ILE A 267 -2.24 3.79 7.12
C ILE A 267 -2.15 4.33 8.55
N PRO A 268 -1.32 3.72 9.41
CA PRO A 268 -1.30 4.03 10.82
C PRO A 268 -0.47 5.28 11.14
N ASP A 269 0.46 5.65 10.24
CA ASP A 269 1.41 6.73 10.46
C ASP A 269 1.83 7.41 9.14
N PRO A 270 1.89 8.76 9.09
CA PRO A 270 2.39 9.50 7.93
C PRO A 270 3.79 9.14 7.44
N GLU A 271 4.69 8.66 8.32
CA GLU A 271 6.03 8.20 7.94
C GLU A 271 5.97 7.00 6.98
N TRP A 272 4.91 6.19 7.04
CA TRP A 272 4.69 5.13 6.06
C TRP A 272 4.57 5.72 4.65
N ILE A 273 3.85 6.83 4.49
CA ILE A 273 3.68 7.49 3.17
C ILE A 273 5.03 8.03 2.70
N ALA A 274 5.84 8.62 3.59
CA ALA A 274 7.19 9.07 3.27
C ALA A 274 8.08 7.92 2.80
N GLY A 275 8.05 6.78 3.49
CA GLY A 275 8.74 5.56 3.08
C GLY A 275 8.27 5.04 1.71
N PHE A 276 6.96 4.90 1.54
CA PHE A 276 6.38 4.40 0.29
C PHE A 276 6.71 5.29 -0.92
N VAL A 277 6.59 6.61 -0.75
CA VAL A 277 6.92 7.60 -1.78
C VAL A 277 8.42 7.69 -2.04
N SER A 278 9.27 7.40 -1.05
CA SER A 278 10.72 7.27 -1.27
C SER A 278 11.07 6.15 -2.25
N GLY A 279 10.25 5.10 -2.36
CA GLY A 279 10.41 4.07 -3.39
C GLY A 279 9.61 4.37 -4.67
N LYS A 280 8.27 4.50 -4.57
CA LYS A 280 7.34 4.58 -5.71
C LYS A 280 6.98 5.99 -6.20
N GLY A 281 7.42 7.02 -5.50
CA GLY A 281 7.10 8.42 -5.82
C GLY A 281 7.93 8.99 -6.98
N SER A 282 7.37 10.01 -7.63
CA SER A 282 8.06 10.82 -8.64
C SER A 282 7.61 12.28 -8.56
N PHE A 283 8.58 13.18 -8.60
CA PHE A 283 8.41 14.62 -8.66
C PHE A 283 8.82 15.10 -10.04
N SER A 284 7.94 15.81 -10.74
CA SER A 284 8.17 16.17 -12.14
C SER A 284 7.87 17.63 -12.41
N ILE A 285 8.74 18.23 -13.22
CA ILE A 285 8.61 19.57 -13.78
C ILE A 285 8.40 19.43 -15.28
N TYR A 286 7.36 20.07 -15.80
CA TYR A 286 7.13 20.27 -17.22
C TYR A 286 7.32 21.75 -17.54
N ALA A 287 8.34 22.05 -18.35
CA ALA A 287 8.66 23.40 -18.79
C ALA A 287 9.09 23.37 -20.26
N SER A 288 8.49 24.20 -21.10
CA SER A 288 8.75 24.24 -22.54
C SER A 288 10.04 25.02 -22.87
N GLN A 289 10.45 25.00 -24.14
CA GLN A 289 11.53 25.87 -24.64
C GLN A 289 11.19 27.37 -24.57
N SER A 290 9.95 27.76 -24.86
CA SER A 290 9.46 29.14 -24.82
C SER A 290 8.85 29.46 -23.46
N VAL A 291 9.04 30.71 -23.01
CA VAL A 291 8.51 31.30 -21.76
C VAL A 291 6.98 31.47 -21.84
N ASP A 292 6.44 31.68 -23.04
CA ASP A 292 5.00 31.89 -23.27
C ASP A 292 4.16 30.62 -23.04
N LYS A 293 4.81 29.46 -22.92
CA LYS A 293 4.14 28.19 -22.64
C LYS A 293 4.16 27.90 -21.14
N PRO A 294 3.06 27.34 -20.59
CA PRO A 294 2.92 27.15 -19.17
C PRO A 294 3.95 26.16 -18.60
N VAL A 295 4.49 26.50 -17.43
CA VAL A 295 5.20 25.57 -16.55
C VAL A 295 4.18 24.84 -15.68
N SER A 296 4.38 23.53 -15.46
CA SER A 296 3.56 22.77 -14.51
C SER A 296 4.36 21.76 -13.72
N LEU A 297 3.86 21.45 -12.53
CA LEU A 297 4.40 20.45 -11.62
C LEU A 297 3.47 19.24 -11.56
N SER A 298 4.03 18.06 -11.35
CA SER A 298 3.25 16.89 -10.96
C SER A 298 3.94 16.05 -9.89
N PHE A 299 3.14 15.60 -8.94
CA PHE A 299 3.49 14.55 -8.00
C PHE A 299 2.78 13.26 -8.45
N ARG A 300 3.53 12.17 -8.55
CA ARG A 300 3.03 10.87 -9.02
C ARG A 300 3.47 9.75 -8.12
N VAL A 301 2.60 8.78 -7.88
CA VAL A 301 2.94 7.51 -7.22
C VAL A 301 2.48 6.37 -8.12
N PHE A 302 3.40 5.46 -8.43
CA PHE A 302 3.17 4.35 -9.35
C PHE A 302 3.00 3.04 -8.58
N GLN A 303 1.98 2.25 -8.95
CA GLN A 303 1.84 0.88 -8.49
C GLN A 303 1.54 -0.03 -9.69
N TYR A 304 2.25 -1.15 -9.76
CA TYR A 304 2.03 -2.18 -10.77
C TYR A 304 1.09 -3.24 -10.22
N GLU A 305 0.10 -3.64 -11.01
CA GLU A 305 -0.81 -4.74 -10.71
C GLU A 305 -0.17 -6.06 -11.16
N LEU A 306 0.46 -6.78 -10.25
CA LEU A 306 0.96 -8.14 -10.52
C LEU A 306 -0.11 -9.15 -10.11
N GLY A 307 -0.49 -10.04 -11.03
CA GLY A 307 -1.31 -11.22 -10.71
C GLY A 307 -2.81 -10.96 -10.47
N GLY A 308 -3.36 -9.84 -10.96
CA GLY A 308 -4.81 -9.56 -10.91
C GLY A 308 -5.36 -9.09 -9.55
N ALA A 309 -4.51 -9.04 -8.51
CA ALA A 309 -4.85 -8.39 -7.25
C ALA A 309 -4.67 -6.87 -7.39
N LYS A 310 -5.76 -6.13 -7.19
CA LYS A 310 -5.76 -4.67 -7.34
C LYS A 310 -5.26 -4.01 -6.06
N ASP A 311 -4.04 -3.49 -6.09
CA ASP A 311 -3.56 -2.54 -5.09
C ASP A 311 -4.05 -1.10 -5.37
N ASP A 312 -5.09 -0.93 -6.20
CA ASP A 312 -5.64 0.39 -6.48
C ASP A 312 -6.31 1.01 -5.23
N GLU A 313 -6.73 0.18 -4.26
CA GLU A 313 -7.19 0.62 -2.94
C GLU A 313 -6.13 1.39 -2.17
N LEU A 314 -4.86 0.97 -2.23
CA LEU A 314 -3.74 1.66 -1.59
C LEU A 314 -3.54 3.06 -2.18
N LEU A 315 -3.66 3.20 -3.51
CA LEU A 315 -3.55 4.51 -4.16
C LEU A 315 -4.81 5.37 -3.98
N LYS A 316 -6.01 4.76 -3.88
CA LYS A 316 -7.25 5.46 -3.49
C LYS A 316 -7.08 6.07 -2.09
N PHE A 317 -6.45 5.36 -1.17
CA PHE A 317 -6.15 5.88 0.17
C PHE A 317 -5.33 7.17 0.10
N LEU A 318 -4.30 7.26 -0.74
CA LEU A 318 -3.52 8.50 -0.89
C LEU A 318 -4.40 9.68 -1.31
N GLY A 319 -5.37 9.45 -2.21
CA GLY A 319 -6.35 10.46 -2.59
C GLY A 319 -7.24 10.93 -1.43
N TYR A 320 -7.68 10.00 -0.58
CA TYR A 320 -8.44 10.34 0.64
C TYR A 320 -7.58 11.07 1.68
N PHE A 321 -6.34 10.61 1.89
CA PHE A 321 -5.39 11.15 2.85
C PHE A 321 -5.01 12.60 2.53
N PHE A 322 -4.56 12.86 1.30
CA PHE A 322 -4.20 14.20 0.86
C PHE A 322 -5.44 15.06 0.54
N ASN A 323 -6.62 14.44 0.43
CA ASN A 323 -7.86 15.09 0.01
C ASN A 323 -7.65 15.89 -1.30
N CYS A 324 -6.94 15.29 -2.25
CA CYS A 324 -6.67 15.80 -3.60
C CYS A 324 -6.08 14.70 -4.49
N GLY A 325 -5.88 15.02 -5.76
CA GLY A 325 -5.34 14.09 -6.76
C GLY A 325 -6.38 13.20 -7.41
N ASN A 326 -5.94 12.45 -8.41
CA ASN A 326 -6.77 11.52 -9.17
C ASN A 326 -6.01 10.23 -9.45
N LEU A 327 -6.74 9.16 -9.77
CA LEU A 327 -6.17 7.91 -10.26
C LEU A 327 -6.26 7.84 -11.77
N ASN A 328 -5.13 7.53 -12.40
CA ASN A 328 -5.04 7.23 -13.80
C ASN A 328 -4.66 5.75 -13.96
N TYR A 329 -5.33 5.06 -14.87
CA TYR A 329 -5.01 3.67 -15.20
C TYR A 329 -4.30 3.61 -16.54
N HIS A 330 -3.29 2.76 -16.64
CA HIS A 330 -2.69 2.42 -17.92
C HIS A 330 -3.72 1.66 -18.79
N GLU A 331 -3.59 1.71 -20.12
CA GLU A 331 -4.61 1.16 -21.04
C GLU A 331 -4.84 -0.34 -20.84
N ASP A 332 -3.77 -1.08 -20.54
CA ASP A 332 -3.79 -2.52 -20.21
C ASP A 332 -4.20 -2.82 -18.76
N LYS A 333 -4.47 -1.79 -17.95
CA LYS A 333 -4.78 -1.85 -16.52
C LYS A 333 -3.72 -2.56 -15.67
N LYS A 334 -2.49 -2.73 -16.16
CA LYS A 334 -1.40 -3.35 -15.39
C LYS A 334 -0.67 -2.37 -14.48
N ALA A 335 -0.98 -1.10 -14.58
CA ALA A 335 -0.42 -0.06 -13.72
C ALA A 335 -1.49 0.99 -13.40
N VAL A 336 -1.47 1.44 -12.15
CA VAL A 336 -2.27 2.55 -11.67
C VAL A 336 -1.34 3.65 -11.14
N ILE A 337 -1.71 4.90 -11.40
CA ILE A 337 -0.92 6.07 -11.08
C ILE A 337 -1.81 7.03 -10.28
N PHE A 338 -1.43 7.30 -9.03
CA PHE A 338 -1.97 8.44 -8.29
C PHE A 338 -1.25 9.69 -8.74
N VAL A 339 -1.99 10.75 -9.07
CA VAL A 339 -1.41 11.98 -9.61
C VAL A 339 -2.06 13.25 -9.06
N ILE A 340 -1.22 14.19 -8.64
CA ILE A 340 -1.59 15.55 -8.26
C ILE A 340 -0.89 16.52 -9.21
N ARG A 341 -1.68 17.42 -9.84
CA ARG A 341 -1.19 18.45 -10.77
C ARG A 341 -1.60 19.87 -10.40
N LYS A 342 -2.67 20.03 -9.61
CA LYS A 342 -3.14 21.35 -9.22
C LYS A 342 -2.06 22.00 -8.34
N PHE A 343 -1.53 23.14 -8.79
CA PHE A 343 -0.43 23.82 -8.10
C PHE A 343 -0.77 24.13 -6.64
N GLU A 344 -1.99 24.60 -6.37
CA GLU A 344 -2.50 24.82 -5.00
C GLU A 344 -2.33 23.61 -4.08
N ASP A 345 -2.74 22.42 -4.56
CA ASP A 345 -2.64 21.19 -3.77
C ASP A 345 -1.17 20.78 -3.58
N ILE A 346 -0.34 20.97 -4.61
CA ILE A 346 1.11 20.72 -4.52
C ILE A 346 1.74 21.63 -3.46
N ASN A 347 1.50 22.93 -3.56
CA ASN A 347 2.16 23.96 -2.77
C ASN A 347 1.71 23.96 -1.30
N HIS A 348 0.43 23.75 -1.04
CA HIS A 348 -0.13 23.87 0.31
C HIS A 348 -0.40 22.53 1.01
N LYS A 349 -0.27 21.39 0.32
CA LYS A 349 -0.45 20.07 0.94
C LYS A 349 0.77 19.18 0.77
N ILE A 350 1.26 19.00 -0.46
CA ILE A 350 2.30 18.00 -0.75
C ILE A 350 3.69 18.44 -0.28
N ILE A 351 4.09 19.67 -0.60
CA ILE A 351 5.37 20.21 -0.15
C ILE A 351 5.44 20.27 1.39
N PRO A 352 4.46 20.88 2.10
CA PRO A 352 4.49 20.92 3.56
C PRO A 352 4.50 19.53 4.21
N PHE A 353 3.78 18.57 3.61
CA PHE A 353 3.77 17.19 4.09
C PHE A 353 5.16 16.56 4.06
N PHE A 354 5.88 16.66 2.94
CA PHE A 354 7.21 16.05 2.81
C PHE A 354 8.36 16.87 3.38
N ASP A 355 8.15 18.16 3.67
CA ASP A 355 9.06 18.93 4.54
C ASP A 355 8.96 18.45 6.00
N LYS A 356 7.76 18.06 6.46
CA LYS A 356 7.54 17.48 7.80
C LYS A 356 7.95 16.00 7.88
N TYR A 357 7.49 15.17 6.95
CA TYR A 357 7.75 13.73 6.88
C TYR A 357 8.68 13.45 5.70
N LYS A 358 9.99 13.48 5.98
CA LYS A 358 11.00 13.54 4.94
C LYS A 358 11.09 12.26 4.12
N ILE A 359 11.14 12.46 2.81
CA ILE A 359 11.59 11.45 1.85
C ILE A 359 13.09 11.20 2.08
N LYS A 360 13.54 9.96 1.89
CA LYS A 360 14.97 9.60 2.00
C LYS A 360 15.51 9.09 0.67
N GLY A 361 16.83 8.90 0.63
CA GLY A 361 17.56 8.53 -0.58
C GLY A 361 17.78 9.70 -1.53
N VAL A 362 18.27 9.42 -2.73
CA VAL A 362 18.54 10.39 -3.79
C VAL A 362 17.29 11.19 -4.15
N LYS A 363 16.12 10.55 -4.07
CA LYS A 363 14.81 11.18 -4.35
C LYS A 363 14.53 12.38 -3.45
N TYR A 364 15.12 12.46 -2.25
CA TYR A 364 15.03 13.66 -1.41
C TYR A 364 15.59 14.91 -2.12
N LYS A 365 16.70 14.77 -2.87
CA LYS A 365 17.25 15.86 -3.68
C LYS A 365 16.28 16.27 -4.78
N ASP A 366 15.64 15.31 -5.44
CA ASP A 366 14.61 15.59 -6.46
C ASP A 366 13.41 16.32 -5.89
N PHE A 367 12.98 15.96 -4.67
CA PHE A 367 11.93 16.68 -3.96
C PHE A 367 12.34 18.11 -3.63
N LYS A 368 13.58 18.36 -3.17
CA LYS A 368 14.04 19.74 -2.89
C LYS A 368 14.14 20.59 -4.16
N ASP A 369 14.69 20.04 -5.24
CA ASP A 369 14.73 20.72 -6.55
C ASP A 369 13.33 21.04 -7.06
N TRP A 370 12.40 20.09 -6.93
CA TRP A 370 11.00 20.28 -7.31
C TRP A 370 10.29 21.34 -6.45
N SER A 371 10.58 21.38 -5.15
CA SER A 371 10.04 22.38 -4.22
C SER A 371 10.59 23.77 -4.53
N GLU A 372 11.85 23.87 -4.96
CA GLU A 372 12.44 25.15 -5.38
C GLU A 372 11.75 25.70 -6.63
N ALA A 373 11.51 24.84 -7.63
CA ALA A 373 10.71 25.23 -8.79
C ALA A 373 9.29 25.69 -8.40
N ALA A 374 8.69 25.09 -7.37
CA ALA A 374 7.38 25.53 -6.87
C ALA A 374 7.42 26.96 -6.30
N LYS A 375 8.47 27.35 -5.57
CA LYS A 375 8.63 28.73 -5.06
C LYS A 375 8.74 29.75 -6.20
N ILE A 376 9.46 29.42 -7.28
CA ILE A 376 9.56 30.28 -8.48
C ILE A 376 8.18 30.43 -9.15
N ILE A 377 7.35 29.38 -9.11
CA ILE A 377 5.99 29.43 -9.63
C ILE A 377 5.08 30.29 -8.72
N GLU A 378 5.18 30.12 -7.42
CA GLU A 378 4.43 30.85 -6.39
C GLU A 378 4.68 32.36 -6.49
N SER A 379 5.94 32.78 -6.61
CA SER A 379 6.32 34.21 -6.74
C SER A 379 6.01 34.82 -8.11
N LYS A 380 5.45 34.05 -9.05
CA LYS A 380 5.24 34.43 -10.45
C LYS A 380 6.51 34.69 -11.28
N ASN A 381 7.71 34.48 -10.72
CA ASN A 381 8.97 34.67 -11.43
C ASN A 381 9.16 33.70 -12.62
N HIS A 382 8.43 32.59 -12.65
CA HIS A 382 8.38 31.70 -13.82
C HIS A 382 7.88 32.40 -15.11
N LEU A 383 7.26 33.58 -15.01
CA LEU A 383 6.84 34.39 -16.15
C LEU A 383 7.98 35.27 -16.72
N THR A 384 9.11 35.37 -16.03
CA THR A 384 10.31 36.06 -16.55
C THR A 384 11.22 35.08 -17.27
N GLN A 385 12.07 35.59 -18.17
CA GLN A 385 13.02 34.77 -18.90
C GLN A 385 14.03 34.09 -17.96
N GLU A 386 14.46 34.80 -16.92
CA GLU A 386 15.41 34.33 -15.90
C GLU A 386 14.79 33.20 -15.07
N GLY A 387 13.59 33.41 -14.52
CA GLY A 387 12.92 32.41 -13.69
C GLY A 387 12.54 31.16 -14.50
N HIS A 388 12.11 31.32 -15.76
CA HIS A 388 11.85 30.19 -16.65
C HIS A 388 13.12 29.40 -16.97
N ASN A 389 14.25 30.08 -17.24
CA ASN A 389 15.53 29.44 -17.48
C ASN A 389 16.03 28.68 -16.24
N GLU A 390 15.80 29.23 -15.06
CA GLU A 390 16.15 28.58 -13.79
C GLU A 390 15.35 27.30 -13.56
N ILE A 391 14.02 27.32 -13.76
CA ILE A 391 13.19 26.11 -13.70
C ILE A 391 13.67 25.04 -14.68
N ARG A 392 14.09 25.44 -15.88
CA ARG A 392 14.64 24.52 -16.88
C ARG A 392 15.99 23.96 -16.46
N ARG A 393 16.84 24.74 -15.81
CA ARG A 393 18.12 24.30 -15.23
C ARG A 393 17.89 23.28 -14.13
N ILE A 394 16.97 23.54 -13.20
CA ILE A 394 16.56 22.61 -12.14
C ILE A 394 16.07 21.30 -12.76
N ARG A 395 15.14 21.37 -13.72
CA ARG A 395 14.58 20.19 -14.40
C ARG A 395 15.66 19.31 -15.06
N LYS A 396 16.69 19.92 -15.65
CA LYS A 396 17.79 19.19 -16.31
C LYS A 396 18.73 18.48 -15.34
N ASN A 397 18.64 18.73 -14.04
CA ASN A 397 19.54 18.18 -13.02
C ASN A 397 18.82 17.29 -11.99
N MET A 398 17.53 16.99 -12.20
CA MET A 398 16.71 16.15 -11.31
C MET A 398 16.38 14.79 -11.93
N ASN A 399 15.94 13.84 -11.09
CA ASN A 399 15.49 12.50 -11.46
C ASN A 399 16.57 11.72 -12.26
N SER A 400 16.22 11.19 -13.44
CA SER A 400 17.12 10.41 -14.30
C SER A 400 18.29 11.21 -14.87
N TYR A 401 18.26 12.54 -14.80
CA TYR A 401 19.35 13.39 -15.25
C TYR A 401 20.36 13.72 -14.14
N ARG A 402 20.07 13.32 -12.89
CA ARG A 402 20.97 13.56 -11.76
C ARG A 402 22.17 12.61 -11.83
N LEU A 403 23.36 13.21 -11.94
CA LEU A 403 24.66 12.55 -11.91
C LEU A 403 24.95 11.89 -10.56
#